data_AF-A0AAN4IN00-F1
#
_entry.id   AF-A0AAN4IN00-F1
#
_cell.length_a   1.000
_cell.length_b   1.000
_cell.length_c   1.000
_cell.angle_alpha   90.00
_cell.angle_beta   90.00
_cell.angle_gamma   90.00
#
_symmetry.space_group_name_H-M   'P 1'
#
loop_
_entity.id
_entity.type
_entity.pdbx_description
1 polymer ?
#
loop_
_entity_poly.entity_id
_entity_poly.type
_entity_poly.pdbx_seq_one_letter_code
_entity_poly.pdbx_strand_id
1 'polypeptide(L)'
;MGKGGGKAHTPVEAKDNLKSTQMMSVIDAIGEGPIEGPVKGLQSILVNKTPLTDTDGNPVIHGVTAVWRAGEQEQTPPEGFESSGA
;
A
#
# COMPACT_ATOMS: atom_id res chain seq x y z
N MET A 1 -32.85 -7.80 31.65
CA MET A 1 -31.54 -7.59 32.29
C MET A 1 -30.46 -8.02 31.32
N GLY A 2 -29.67 -7.08 30.80
CA GLY A 2 -28.54 -7.38 29.91
C GLY A 2 -27.50 -6.28 30.05
N LYS A 3 -26.66 -6.37 31.08
CA LYS A 3 -25.54 -5.45 31.31
C LYS A 3 -24.37 -5.91 30.42
N GLY A 4 -24.30 -5.37 29.20
CA GLY A 4 -23.12 -5.49 28.35
C GLY A 4 -22.06 -4.51 28.83
N GLY A 5 -21.12 -4.98 29.65
CA GLY A 5 -19.97 -4.21 30.11
C GLY A 5 -18.93 -4.03 29.01
N GLY A 6 -19.18 -3.11 28.08
CA GLY A 6 -18.14 -2.59 27.20
C GLY A 6 -17.31 -1.55 27.95
N LYS A 7 -15.97 -1.65 27.91
CA LYS A 7 -15.08 -0.58 28.39
C LYS A 7 -15.52 0.73 27.73
N ALA A 8 -15.80 1.76 28.54
CA ALA A 8 -16.10 3.09 28.04
C ALA A 8 -14.89 3.61 27.26
N HIS A 9 -14.95 3.55 25.93
CA HIS A 9 -13.99 4.23 25.09
C HIS A 9 -14.39 5.70 25.05
N THR A 10 -13.51 6.58 25.51
CA THR A 10 -13.66 8.02 25.30
C THR A 10 -13.09 8.31 23.91
N PRO A 11 -13.89 8.77 22.94
CA PRO A 11 -13.36 9.21 21.65
C PRO A 11 -12.34 10.32 21.89
N VAL A 12 -11.18 10.21 21.26
CA VAL A 12 -10.16 11.26 21.26
C VAL A 12 -10.13 11.89 19.87
N GLU A 13 -10.23 13.20 19.81
CA GLU A 13 -10.02 13.93 18.56
C GLU A 13 -8.54 13.88 18.19
N ALA A 14 -8.26 13.55 16.93
CA ALA A 14 -6.92 13.67 16.40
C ALA A 14 -6.51 15.15 16.43
N LYS A 15 -5.29 15.44 16.89
CA LYS A 15 -4.78 16.80 16.99
C LYS A 15 -4.82 17.48 15.61
N ASP A 16 -5.64 18.52 15.48
CA ASP A 16 -5.67 19.37 14.31
C ASP A 16 -4.31 20.06 14.15
N ASN A 17 -3.58 19.68 13.11
CA ASN A 17 -2.26 20.20 12.78
C ASN A 17 -2.28 20.96 11.44
N LEU A 18 -3.46 21.34 10.93
CA LEU A 18 -3.67 21.96 9.62
C LEU A 18 -3.11 21.15 8.43
N LYS A 19 -2.73 19.89 8.63
CA LYS A 19 -2.25 18.99 7.58
C LYS A 19 -3.30 17.91 7.35
N SER A 20 -3.94 17.96 6.18
CA SER A 20 -4.73 16.83 5.71
C SER A 20 -3.79 15.70 5.29
N THR A 21 -3.90 14.53 5.92
CA THR A 21 -3.25 13.32 5.41
C THR A 21 -4.08 12.80 4.24
N GLN A 22 -3.59 13.05 3.03
CA GLN A 22 -4.20 12.52 1.81
C GLN A 22 -3.48 11.24 1.44
N MET A 23 -4.25 10.16 1.28
CA MET A 23 -3.76 8.87 0.83
C MET A 23 -4.08 8.71 -0.65
N MET A 24 -3.17 8.11 -1.40
CA MET A 24 -3.35 7.83 -2.82
C MET A 24 -2.91 6.39 -3.10
N SER A 25 -3.73 5.68 -3.86
CA SER A 25 -3.43 4.35 -4.39
C SER A 25 -3.31 4.45 -5.91
N VAL A 26 -2.24 3.89 -6.47
CA VAL A 26 -1.96 3.92 -7.92
C VAL A 26 -1.58 2.51 -8.37
N ILE A 27 -2.04 2.14 -9.56
CA ILE A 27 -1.58 0.95 -10.29
C ILE A 27 -0.79 1.43 -11.50
N ASP A 28 0.44 0.94 -11.65
CA ASP A 28 1.27 1.15 -12.83
C ASP A 28 1.35 -0.16 -13.63
N ALA A 29 0.84 -0.13 -14.87
CA ALA A 29 0.80 -1.30 -15.75
C ALA A 29 1.98 -1.22 -16.75
N ILE A 30 2.97 -2.09 -16.57
CA ILE A 30 4.25 -2.01 -17.28
C ILE A 30 4.26 -2.87 -18.57
N GLY A 31 3.47 -3.94 -18.61
CA GLY A 31 3.42 -4.87 -19.74
C GLY A 31 2.32 -5.91 -19.59
N GLU A 32 2.26 -6.83 -20.56
CA GLU A 32 1.30 -7.94 -20.59
C GLU A 32 2.00 -9.29 -20.42
N GLY A 33 1.25 -10.26 -19.92
CA GLY A 33 1.71 -11.62 -19.66
C GLY A 33 2.68 -11.74 -18.48
N PRO A 34 3.12 -12.98 -18.17
CA PRO A 34 4.03 -13.23 -17.07
C PRO A 34 5.38 -12.51 -17.22
N ILE A 35 5.71 -11.68 -16.25
CA ILE A 35 6.99 -10.96 -16.13
C ILE A 35 7.59 -11.17 -14.74
N GLU A 36 8.84 -11.62 -14.70
CA GLU A 36 9.55 -11.96 -13.45
C GLU A 36 9.57 -10.79 -12.46
N GLY A 37 9.79 -9.59 -12.98
CA GLY A 37 9.67 -8.34 -12.24
C GLY A 37 10.95 -7.50 -12.24
N PRO A 38 10.98 -6.47 -11.39
CA PRO A 38 12.11 -5.56 -11.33
C PRO A 38 13.38 -6.27 -10.84
N VAL A 39 14.52 -6.00 -11.49
CA VAL A 39 15.80 -6.70 -11.27
C VAL A 39 16.25 -6.71 -9.80
N LYS A 40 15.93 -5.67 -9.02
CA LYS A 40 16.26 -5.58 -7.58
C LYS A 40 15.02 -5.60 -6.67
N GLY A 41 13.93 -6.22 -7.13
CA GLY A 41 12.66 -6.24 -6.40
C GLY A 41 12.14 -4.84 -6.12
N LEU A 42 11.65 -4.59 -4.91
CA LEU A 42 11.09 -3.28 -4.53
C LEU A 42 12.11 -2.14 -4.55
N GLN A 43 13.42 -2.43 -4.43
CA GLN A 43 14.47 -1.41 -4.56
C GLN A 43 14.48 -0.76 -5.96
N SER A 44 14.05 -1.49 -6.99
CA SER A 44 13.96 -0.96 -8.35
C SER A 44 12.77 -0.01 -8.54
N ILE A 45 11.89 0.14 -7.55
CA ILE A 45 10.82 1.15 -7.56
C ILE A 45 11.36 2.41 -6.89
N LEU A 46 11.33 3.53 -7.61
CA LEU A 46 11.88 4.79 -7.14
C LEU A 46 10.75 5.81 -6.97
N VAL A 47 10.66 6.42 -5.79
CA VAL A 47 9.80 7.59 -5.55
C VAL A 47 10.70 8.82 -5.55
N ASN A 48 10.49 9.72 -6.51
CA ASN A 48 11.32 10.90 -6.73
C ASN A 48 12.83 10.56 -6.77
N LYS A 49 13.19 9.54 -7.57
CA LYS A 49 14.57 9.03 -7.73
C LYS A 49 15.18 8.38 -6.48
N THR A 50 14.43 8.24 -5.39
CA THR A 50 14.86 7.53 -4.18
C THR A 50 14.28 6.11 -4.19
N PRO A 51 15.09 5.06 -4.07
CA PRO A 51 14.61 3.68 -3.95
C PRO A 51 13.67 3.49 -2.76
N LEU A 52 12.66 2.62 -2.89
CA LEU A 52 11.75 2.30 -1.78
C LEU A 52 12.46 1.59 -0.62
N THR A 53 13.40 0.70 -0.93
CA THR A 53 14.15 -0.07 0.06
C THR A 53 15.66 0.11 -0.12
N ASP A 54 16.41 -0.07 0.97
CA ASP A 54 17.87 -0.17 0.94
C ASP A 54 18.32 -1.51 0.33
N THR A 55 19.64 -1.78 0.35
CA THR A 55 20.22 -3.03 -0.18
C THR A 55 19.88 -4.27 0.63
N ASP A 56 19.47 -4.10 1.89
CA ASP A 56 19.10 -5.17 2.81
C ASP A 56 17.57 -5.40 2.82
N GLY A 57 16.82 -4.61 2.04
CA GLY A 57 15.37 -4.70 1.90
C GLY A 57 14.57 -3.86 2.91
N ASN A 58 15.23 -3.05 3.75
CA ASN A 58 14.53 -2.20 4.71
C ASN A 58 13.91 -0.98 4.02
N PRO A 59 12.70 -0.55 4.41
CA PRO A 59 12.05 0.61 3.82
C PRO A 59 12.81 1.90 4.14
N VAL A 60 13.14 2.67 3.09
CA VAL A 60 13.79 3.99 3.19
C VAL A 60 12.77 5.11 3.23
N ILE A 61 11.60 4.91 2.60
CA ILE A 61 10.51 5.87 2.55
C ILE A 61 9.36 5.36 3.41
N HIS A 62 9.05 6.09 4.48
CA HIS A 62 7.96 5.74 5.37
C HIS A 62 6.59 6.13 4.79
N GLY A 63 5.57 5.31 5.06
CA GLY A 63 4.20 5.56 4.61
C GLY A 63 3.91 5.16 3.16
N VAL A 64 4.85 4.49 2.48
CA VAL A 64 4.64 3.91 1.15
C VAL A 64 4.57 2.39 1.27
N THR A 65 3.51 1.81 0.71
CA THR A 65 3.37 0.37 0.50
C THR A 65 3.39 0.12 -1.00
N ALA A 66 4.20 -0.84 -1.45
CA ALA A 66 4.29 -1.24 -2.84
C ALA A 66 4.21 -2.76 -2.96
N VAL A 67 3.55 -3.23 -4.02
CA VAL A 67 3.40 -4.65 -4.32
C VAL A 67 3.70 -4.84 -5.80
N TRP A 68 4.48 -5.87 -6.11
CA TRP A 68 4.69 -6.33 -7.49
C TRP A 68 3.70 -7.43 -7.84
N ARG A 69 3.18 -7.41 -9.06
CA ARG A 69 2.37 -8.50 -9.62
C ARG A 69 2.92 -8.90 -10.97
N ALA A 70 3.18 -10.20 -11.14
CA ALA A 70 3.88 -10.73 -12.31
C ALA A 70 3.04 -10.79 -13.58
N GLY A 71 1.79 -10.32 -13.60
CA GLY A 71 0.94 -10.38 -14.82
C GLY A 71 0.51 -11.79 -15.27
N GLU A 72 0.61 -12.80 -14.38
CA GLU A 72 0.03 -14.14 -14.58
C GLU A 72 -1.45 -14.12 -14.99
N GLN A 73 -1.87 -15.17 -15.71
CA GLN A 73 -3.27 -15.31 -16.18
C GLN A 73 -4.28 -15.39 -15.03
N GLU A 74 -3.94 -16.09 -13.95
CA GLU A 74 -4.78 -16.26 -12.77
C GLU A 74 -4.26 -15.38 -11.63
N GLN A 75 -5.04 -14.38 -11.22
CA GLN A 75 -4.69 -13.47 -10.13
C GLN A 75 -5.92 -13.10 -9.31
N THR A 76 -5.72 -12.95 -7.99
CA THR A 76 -6.76 -12.34 -7.14
C THR A 76 -6.89 -10.86 -7.45
N PRO A 77 -8.05 -10.22 -7.21
CA PRO A 77 -8.17 -8.76 -7.33
C PRO A 77 -7.10 -8.02 -6.49
N PRO A 78 -6.63 -6.84 -6.91
CA PRO A 78 -5.74 -6.03 -6.09
C PRO A 78 -6.47 -5.49 -4.84
N GLU A 79 -5.82 -5.62 -3.69
CA GLU A 79 -6.34 -5.09 -2.42
C GLU A 79 -6.43 -3.56 -2.49
N GLY A 80 -7.54 -3.00 -1.99
CA GLY A 80 -7.88 -1.59 -2.11
C GLY A 80 -8.42 -1.17 -3.48
N PHE A 81 -8.53 -2.12 -4.43
CA PHE A 81 -9.08 -1.93 -5.78
C PHE A 81 -10.17 -2.96 -6.10
N GLU A 82 -10.80 -3.55 -5.08
CA GLU A 82 -11.80 -4.60 -5.24
C GLU A 82 -13.02 -4.13 -6.06
N SER A 83 -13.30 -2.82 -6.04
CA SER A 83 -14.40 -2.19 -6.78
C SER A 83 -14.02 -1.71 -8.18
N SER A 84 -12.74 -1.71 -8.58
CA SER A 84 -12.33 -1.15 -9.88
C SER A 84 -12.46 -2.12 -11.06
N GLY A 85 -12.88 -3.37 -10.80
CA GLY A 85 -13.13 -4.40 -11.81
C GLY A 85 -14.61 -4.62 -12.14
N ALA A 86 -15.51 -3.77 -11.63
CA ALA A 86 -16.95 -3.79 -11.91
C ALA A 86 -17.33 -2.82 -13.03
#